data_AF-A0A6L9KU57-F1
#
_entry.id   AF-A0A6L9KU57-F1
#
_cell.length_a   1.000
_cell.length_b   1.000
_cell.length_c   1.000
_cell.angle_alpha   90.00
_cell.angle_beta   90.00
_cell.angle_gamma   90.00
#
_symmetry.space_group_name_H-M   'P 1'
#
loop_
_entity.id
_entity.type
_entity.pdbx_description
1 polymer ?
#
loop_
_entity_poly.entity_id
_entity_poly.type
_entity_poly.pdbx_seq_one_letter_code
_entity_poly.pdbx_strand_id
1 'polypeptide(L)'
;MKDTLQPPSDWFKAAADASLDGLFIVKGVRDQAGQLIDFECIDINGHALELLGMTREKVIGQKLWGLLPIHREGFFDKYAQVLATGTPLEEEFPIVTTQAKARWLRHQVVRVGDGIVIFA
;
A
#
# COMPACT_ATOMS: atom_id res chain seq x y z
N MET A 1 0.08 15.93 31.29
CA MET A 1 0.39 16.15 29.86
C MET A 1 1.21 14.96 29.40
N LYS A 2 0.70 14.14 28.48
CA LYS A 2 1.50 13.08 27.86
C LYS A 2 2.28 13.75 26.72
N ASP A 3 3.59 13.90 26.90
CA ASP A 3 4.51 14.26 25.82
C ASP A 3 4.40 13.20 24.74
N THR A 4 3.67 13.52 23.68
CA THR A 4 3.58 12.68 22.50
C THR A 4 4.81 13.04 21.67
N LEU A 5 5.95 12.43 21.99
CA LEU A 5 7.10 12.47 21.10
C LEU A 5 6.68 11.79 19.80
N GLN A 6 6.28 12.59 18.81
CA GLN A 6 6.27 12.10 17.44
C GLN A 6 7.73 11.77 17.12
N PRO A 7 8.06 10.51 16.79
CA PRO A 7 9.42 10.19 16.36
C PRO A 7 9.79 11.14 15.21
N PRO A 8 11.05 11.62 15.14
CA PRO A 8 11.47 12.46 14.02
C PRO A 8 11.07 11.76 12.71
N SER A 9 10.62 12.52 11.70
CA SER A 9 10.19 11.95 10.41
C SER A 9 11.18 10.94 9.83
N ASP A 10 12.46 11.12 10.17
CA ASP A 10 13.58 10.31 9.70
C ASP A 10 13.57 8.91 10.30
N TRP A 11 13.09 8.73 11.52
CA TRP A 11 12.94 7.41 12.15
C TRP A 11 11.81 6.61 11.52
N PHE A 12 10.69 7.27 11.20
CA PHE A 12 9.58 6.60 10.52
C PHE A 12 10.01 6.13 9.12
N LYS A 13 10.69 7.00 8.36
CA LYS A 13 11.26 6.63 7.05
C LYS A 13 12.29 5.51 7.17
N ALA A 14 13.23 5.62 8.11
CA ALA A 14 14.24 4.60 8.32
C ALA A 14 13.62 3.24 8.72
N ALA A 15 12.59 3.23 9.57
CA ALA A 15 11.88 2.02 9.93
C ALA A 15 11.08 1.43 8.76
N ALA A 16 10.43 2.28 7.95
CA ALA A 16 9.71 1.86 6.75
C ALA A 16 10.67 1.27 5.68
N ASP A 17 11.84 1.87 5.49
CA ASP A 17 12.86 1.36 4.56
C ASP A 17 13.59 0.12 5.08
N ALA A 18 13.72 -0.02 6.40
CA ALA A 18 14.29 -1.22 7.03
C ALA A 18 13.26 -2.35 7.20
N SER A 19 11.98 -2.12 6.88
CA SER A 19 10.95 -3.16 6.88
C SER A 19 11.30 -4.25 5.86
N LEU A 20 11.21 -5.51 6.29
CA LEU A 20 11.39 -6.66 5.41
C LEU A 20 10.18 -6.86 4.48
N ASP A 21 9.01 -6.33 4.86
CA ASP A 21 7.85 -6.26 3.98
C ASP A 21 7.98 -5.04 3.06
N GLY A 22 7.56 -5.20 1.81
CA GLY A 22 7.30 -4.10 0.90
C GLY A 22 6.17 -3.22 1.44
N LEU A 23 6.40 -1.92 1.45
CA LEU A 23 5.46 -0.94 2.01
C LEU A 23 4.99 0.04 0.94
N PHE A 24 3.67 0.19 0.83
CA PHE A 24 3.02 1.24 0.04
C PHE A 24 2.22 2.14 0.96
N ILE A 25 2.36 3.46 0.78
CA ILE A 25 1.43 4.43 1.34
C ILE A 25 0.64 5.01 0.18
N VAL A 26 -0.69 4.87 0.23
CA VAL A 26 -1.57 5.32 -0.84
C VAL A 26 -2.74 6.13 -0.28
N LYS A 27 -3.15 7.18 -0.99
CA LYS A 27 -4.31 8.03 -0.63
C LYS A 27 -5.51 7.71 -1.51
N GLY A 28 -6.72 7.86 -1.01
CA GLY A 28 -7.93 7.67 -1.80
C GLY A 28 -8.05 8.69 -2.94
N VAL A 29 -8.42 8.23 -4.14
CA VAL A 29 -8.75 9.09 -5.28
C VAL A 29 -10.25 8.98 -5.52
N ARG A 30 -10.93 10.14 -5.57
CA ARG A 30 -12.38 10.23 -5.72
C ARG A 30 -12.78 10.95 -7.00
N ASP A 31 -13.93 10.59 -7.54
CA ASP A 31 -14.56 11.34 -8.62
C ASP A 31 -15.24 12.63 -8.11
N GLN A 32 -15.91 13.35 -9.01
CA GLN A 32 -16.63 14.59 -8.67
C GLN A 32 -17.81 14.37 -7.71
N ALA A 33 -18.34 13.16 -7.64
CA ALA A 33 -19.41 12.79 -6.71
C ALA A 33 -18.87 12.34 -5.34
N GLY A 34 -17.55 12.30 -5.16
CA GLY A 34 -16.91 11.83 -3.94
C GLY A 34 -16.79 10.31 -3.84
N GLN A 35 -17.13 9.57 -4.90
CA GLN A 35 -16.99 8.12 -4.93
C GLN A 35 -15.53 7.74 -5.08
N LEU A 36 -15.04 6.82 -4.24
CA LEU A 36 -13.69 6.28 -4.37
C LEU A 36 -13.60 5.50 -5.69
N ILE A 37 -12.60 5.83 -6.52
CA ILE A 37 -12.36 5.20 -7.82
C ILE A 37 -10.99 4.51 -7.90
N ASP A 38 -10.02 4.99 -7.13
CA ASP A 38 -8.64 4.48 -7.13
C ASP A 38 -7.91 4.89 -5.84
N PHE A 39 -6.64 4.52 -5.74
CA PHE A 39 -5.69 5.05 -4.77
C PHE A 39 -4.47 5.60 -5.48
N GLU A 40 -3.91 6.72 -5.03
CA GLU A 40 -2.66 7.29 -5.56
C GLU A 40 -1.50 6.96 -4.62
N CYS A 41 -0.40 6.44 -5.16
CA CYS A 41 0.79 6.14 -4.36
C CYS A 41 1.52 7.43 -3.96
N ILE A 42 1.60 7.69 -2.65
CA ILE A 42 2.27 8.86 -2.09
C ILE A 42 3.67 8.53 -1.54
N ASP A 43 3.89 7.28 -1.14
CA ASP A 43 5.19 6.79 -0.71
C ASP A 43 5.30 5.26 -0.93
N ILE A 44 6.53 4.78 -1.04
CA ILE A 44 6.87 3.38 -1.24
C ILE A 44 8.28 3.13 -0.68
N ASN A 45 8.52 2.01 0.00
CA ASN A 45 9.87 1.66 0.46
C ASN A 45 10.71 0.96 -0.64
N GLY A 46 12.01 0.79 -0.38
CA GLY A 46 12.91 0.11 -1.30
C GLY A 46 12.51 -1.34 -1.61
N HIS A 47 12.03 -2.09 -0.61
CA HIS A 47 11.65 -3.50 -0.80
C HIS A 47 10.44 -3.65 -1.74
N ALA A 48 9.43 -2.79 -1.62
CA ALA A 48 8.30 -2.80 -2.54
C ALA A 48 8.71 -2.42 -3.98
N LEU A 49 9.66 -1.51 -4.16
CA LEU A 49 10.21 -1.19 -5.48
C LEU A 49 10.94 -2.38 -6.12
N GLU A 50 11.70 -3.12 -5.32
CA GLU A 50 12.36 -4.37 -5.74
C GLU A 50 11.35 -5.45 -6.12
N LEU A 51 10.30 -5.64 -5.31
CA LEU A 51 9.21 -6.58 -5.60
C LEU A 51 8.47 -6.23 -6.91
N LEU A 52 8.27 -4.94 -7.18
CA LEU A 52 7.63 -4.46 -8.41
C LEU A 52 8.58 -4.47 -9.63
N GLY A 53 9.89 -4.48 -9.43
CA GLY A 53 10.87 -4.23 -10.49
C GLY A 53 10.72 -2.83 -11.12
N MET A 54 10.30 -1.84 -10.33
CA MET A 54 10.03 -0.47 -10.78
C MET A 54 10.94 0.55 -10.07
N THR A 55 11.09 1.74 -10.67
CA THR A 55 11.77 2.86 -10.01
C THR A 55 10.76 3.75 -9.30
N ARG A 56 11.21 4.47 -8.27
CA ARG A 56 10.36 5.34 -7.46
C ARG A 56 9.60 6.37 -8.31
N GLU A 57 10.26 6.94 -9.31
CA GLU A 57 9.71 7.97 -10.20
C GLU A 57 8.55 7.43 -11.04
N LYS A 58 8.53 6.12 -11.31
CA LYS A 58 7.45 5.46 -12.04
C LYS A 58 6.25 5.11 -11.15
N VAL A 59 6.41 5.15 -9.83
CA VAL A 59 5.37 4.71 -8.88
C VAL A 59 4.70 5.91 -8.20
N ILE A 60 5.48 6.88 -7.72
CA ILE A 60 4.94 8.02 -6.98
C ILE A 60 3.99 8.84 -7.86
N GLY A 61 2.82 9.18 -7.31
CA GLY A 61 1.76 9.91 -8.00
C GLY A 61 0.95 9.07 -8.99
N GLN A 62 1.29 7.80 -9.20
CA GLN A 62 0.51 6.90 -10.05
C GLN A 62 -0.65 6.28 -9.28
N LYS A 63 -1.68 5.91 -10.05
CA LYS A 63 -2.83 5.15 -9.56
C LYS A 63 -2.44 3.70 -9.29
N LEU A 64 -2.81 3.18 -8.13
CA LEU A 64 -2.46 1.84 -7.66
C LEU A 64 -2.92 0.77 -8.66
N TRP A 65 -4.12 0.91 -9.21
CA TRP A 65 -4.64 -0.07 -10.18
C TRP A 65 -4.16 0.17 -11.61
N GLY A 66 -3.51 1.30 -11.87
CA GLY A 66 -2.68 1.47 -13.06
C GLY A 66 -1.35 0.72 -12.96
N LEU A 67 -0.76 0.68 -11.76
CA LEU A 67 0.49 -0.05 -11.47
C LEU A 67 0.27 -1.56 -11.34
N LEU A 68 -0.82 -1.96 -10.69
CA LEU A 68 -1.14 -3.34 -10.32
C LEU A 68 -2.53 -3.77 -10.83
N PRO A 69 -2.79 -3.71 -12.16
CA PRO A 69 -4.13 -3.93 -12.70
C PRO A 69 -4.69 -5.32 -12.42
N ILE A 70 -3.83 -6.35 -12.42
CA ILE A 70 -4.23 -7.74 -12.16
C ILE A 70 -4.81 -7.96 -10.75
N HIS A 71 -4.50 -7.07 -9.81
CA HIS A 71 -4.93 -7.18 -8.42
C HIS A 71 -6.22 -6.40 -8.12
N ARG A 72 -6.70 -5.57 -9.04
CA ARG A 72 -7.85 -4.68 -8.80
C ARG A 72 -9.12 -5.44 -8.43
N GLU A 73 -9.49 -6.46 -9.21
CA GLU A 73 -10.72 -7.23 -8.99
C GLU A 73 -10.73 -7.95 -7.63
N GLY A 74 -9.57 -8.36 -7.13
CA GLY A 74 -9.45 -9.05 -5.85
C GLY A 74 -9.40 -8.13 -4.63
N PHE A 75 -8.91 -6.89 -4.78
CA PHE A 75 -8.54 -6.06 -3.64
C PHE A 75 -9.21 -4.70 -3.56
N PHE A 76 -9.79 -4.16 -4.64
CA PHE A 76 -10.36 -2.80 -4.61
C PHE A 76 -11.41 -2.63 -3.51
N ASP A 77 -12.43 -3.51 -3.48
CA ASP A 77 -13.51 -3.41 -2.51
C ASP A 77 -13.03 -3.65 -1.08
N LYS A 78 -12.05 -4.55 -0.90
CA LYS A 78 -11.43 -4.82 0.41
C LYS A 78 -10.70 -3.58 0.92
N TYR A 79 -9.92 -2.92 0.07
CA TYR A 79 -9.16 -1.73 0.44
C TYR A 79 -10.09 -0.53 0.68
N ALA A 80 -11.16 -0.41 -0.12
CA ALA A 80 -12.21 0.56 0.11
C ALA A 80 -12.90 0.33 1.47
N GLN A 81 -13.15 -0.92 1.85
CA GLN A 81 -13.71 -1.27 3.15
C GLN A 81 -12.76 -0.90 4.30
N VAL A 82 -11.45 -1.18 4.17
CA VAL A 82 -10.44 -0.75 5.16
C VAL A 82 -10.44 0.78 5.29
N LEU A 83 -10.45 1.53 4.19
CA LEU A 83 -10.49 2.99 4.20
C LEU A 83 -11.77 3.52 4.87
N ALA A 84 -12.92 2.94 4.56
CA ALA A 84 -14.21 3.38 5.10
C ALA A 84 -14.33 3.08 6.61
N THR A 85 -13.98 1.86 7.02
CA THR A 85 -14.26 1.35 8.37
C THR A 85 -13.10 1.56 9.35
N GLY A 86 -11.86 1.56 8.85
CA GLY A 86 -10.66 1.48 9.67
C GLY A 86 -10.36 0.07 10.20
N THR A 87 -11.18 -0.93 9.89
CA THR A 87 -10.90 -2.33 10.23
C THR A 87 -9.74 -2.84 9.37
N PRO A 88 -8.64 -3.32 9.96
CA PRO A 88 -7.51 -3.85 9.19
C PRO A 88 -7.88 -5.09 8.39
N LEU A 89 -7.19 -5.28 7.27
CA LEU A 89 -7.18 -6.53 6.50
C LEU A 89 -5.84 -7.23 6.71
N GLU A 90 -5.87 -8.54 6.86
CA GLU A 90 -4.70 -9.41 6.74
C GLU A 90 -5.13 -10.70 6.05
N GLU A 91 -4.46 -11.05 4.95
CA GLU A 91 -4.72 -12.28 4.21
C GLU A 91 -3.50 -12.70 3.38
N GLU A 92 -3.51 -13.94 2.90
CA GLU A 92 -2.55 -14.46 1.94
C GLU A 92 -3.24 -14.66 0.58
N PHE A 93 -2.52 -14.38 -0.51
CA PHE A 93 -3.01 -14.58 -1.87
C PHE A 93 -1.95 -15.25 -2.76
N PRO A 94 -2.37 -16.02 -3.78
CA PRO A 94 -1.43 -16.76 -4.62
C PRO A 94 -0.70 -15.83 -5.58
N ILE A 95 0.60 -16.07 -5.77
CA ILE A 95 1.41 -15.37 -6.77
C ILE A 95 1.26 -16.11 -8.10
N VAL A 96 0.58 -15.48 -9.06
CA VAL A 96 0.33 -16.04 -10.41
C VAL A 96 1.44 -15.61 -11.38
N THR A 97 2.69 -16.00 -11.09
CA THR A 97 3.77 -15.93 -12.08
C THR A 97 4.61 -17.19 -12.06
N THR A 98 5.02 -17.63 -13.24
CA THR A 98 5.84 -18.84 -13.44
C THR A 98 7.29 -18.65 -12.98
N GLN A 99 7.71 -17.40 -12.73
CA GLN A 99 9.09 -17.05 -12.36
C GLN A 99 9.27 -16.82 -10.85
N ALA A 100 8.19 -16.69 -10.06
CA ALA A 100 8.33 -16.50 -8.61
C ALA A 100 8.70 -17.81 -7.91
N LYS A 101 9.68 -17.72 -7.00
CA LYS A 101 10.01 -18.80 -6.07
C LYS A 101 8.92 -19.00 -5.00
N ALA A 102 8.25 -17.91 -4.62
CA ALA A 102 7.14 -17.93 -3.67
C ALA A 102 5.81 -18.21 -4.37
N ARG A 103 4.91 -18.95 -3.70
CA ARG A 103 3.58 -19.32 -4.21
C ARG A 103 2.46 -18.49 -3.60
N TRP A 104 2.71 -17.86 -2.46
CA TRP A 104 1.78 -17.04 -1.71
C TRP A 104 2.47 -15.76 -1.27
N LEU A 105 1.74 -14.65 -1.25
CA LEU A 105 2.13 -13.39 -0.66
C LEU A 105 1.15 -13.07 0.46
N ARG A 106 1.67 -12.71 1.63
CA ARG A 106 0.86 -12.18 2.73
C ARG A 106 0.78 -10.68 2.54
N HIS A 107 -0.40 -10.10 2.68
CA HIS A 107 -0.52 -8.65 2.79
C HIS A 107 -1.33 -8.20 3.99
N GLN A 108 -0.96 -7.05 4.52
CA GLN A 108 -1.67 -6.38 5.60
C GLN A 108 -2.02 -4.96 5.16
N VAL A 109 -3.23 -4.53 5.48
CA VAL A 109 -3.74 -3.22 5.05
C VAL A 109 -4.40 -2.52 6.20
N VAL A 110 -3.95 -1.31 6.48
CA VAL A 110 -4.44 -0.47 7.59
C VAL A 110 -4.78 0.91 7.11
N ARG A 111 -5.77 1.56 7.73
CA ARG A 111 -6.15 2.94 7.44
C ARG A 111 -5.21 3.93 8.10
N VAL A 112 -4.75 4.94 7.35
CA VAL A 112 -4.00 6.09 7.85
C VAL A 112 -4.52 7.36 7.18
N GLY A 113 -5.18 8.24 7.96
CA GLY A 113 -5.79 9.45 7.42
C GLY A 113 -6.87 9.13 6.36
N ASP A 114 -6.78 9.80 5.21
CA ASP A 114 -7.61 9.53 4.01
C ASP A 114 -6.95 8.51 3.05
N GLY A 115 -6.12 7.64 3.60
CA GLY A 115 -5.38 6.64 2.86
C GLY A 115 -5.26 5.31 3.60
N ILE A 116 -4.50 4.42 3.00
CA ILE A 116 -4.14 3.12 3.57
C ILE A 116 -2.64 2.88 3.41
N VAL A 117 -2.10 2.05 4.30
CA VAL A 117 -0.75 1.49 4.19
C VAL A 117 -0.91 0.01 3.88
N ILE A 118 -0.18 -0.48 2.88
CA ILE A 118 -0.14 -1.88 2.45
C ILE A 118 1.25 -2.42 2.76
N PHE A 119 1.32 -3.53 3.48
CA PHE A 119 2.53 -4.31 3.74
C PHE A 119 2.42 -5.61 2.94
N ALA A 120 3.44 -6.00 2.17
CA ALA A 120 3.40 -7.16 1.27
C ALA A 120 4.77 -7.82 1.08
#